data_AF-A0A510T9G0-F1
#
_entry.id   AF-A0A510T9G0-F1
#
_cell.length_a   1.000
_cell.length_b   1.000
_cell.length_c   1.000
_cell.angle_alpha   90.00
_cell.angle_beta   90.00
_cell.angle_gamma   90.00
#
_symmetry.space_group_name_H-M   'P 1'
#
loop_
_entity.id
_entity.type
_entity.pdbx_description
1 polymer ?
#
loop_
_entity_poly.entity_id
_entity_poly.type
_entity_poly.pdbx_seq_one_letter_code
_entity_poly.pdbx_strand_id
1 'polypeptide(L)'
;MSKPDELLVDVAALVESGQSNQMSLTVVTGGAVITGRLAAEAVWKQRVSDVLRDSARLGEFATVFDAPVKRDGPPTHLHFHVARILQGQVGIPETGGMYRVAIEDVSAWTVGDFSYSHP
;
A
#
# COMPACT_ATOMS: atom_id res chain seq x y z
N MET A 1 -8.20 20.91 -5.88
CA MET A 1 -7.17 19.98 -5.37
C MET A 1 -7.40 19.85 -3.88
N SER A 2 -7.78 18.67 -3.40
CA SER A 2 -7.73 18.36 -1.97
C SER A 2 -6.26 18.42 -1.54
N LYS A 3 -5.98 19.05 -0.40
CA LYS A 3 -4.66 18.93 0.20
C LYS A 3 -4.56 17.52 0.80
N PRO A 4 -3.41 16.85 0.68
CA PRO A 4 -3.15 15.61 1.40
C PRO A 4 -3.41 15.82 2.90
N ASP A 5 -4.03 14.84 3.54
CA ASP A 5 -4.18 14.84 5.00
C ASP A 5 -2.78 14.79 5.64
N GLU A 6 -2.37 15.87 6.31
CA GLU A 6 -1.05 16.01 6.91
C GLU A 6 -0.78 14.91 7.95
N LEU A 7 -1.81 14.48 8.69
CA LEU A 7 -1.67 13.39 9.67
C LEU A 7 -1.40 12.05 8.97
N LEU A 8 -2.03 11.81 7.82
CA LEU A 8 -1.78 10.59 7.05
C LEU A 8 -0.38 10.60 6.41
N VAL A 9 0.10 11.77 5.98
CA VAL A 9 1.48 11.96 5.51
C VAL A 9 2.47 11.64 6.63
N ASP A 10 2.23 12.12 7.86
CA ASP A 10 3.09 11.85 9.02
C ASP A 10 3.11 10.37 9.39
N VAL A 11 1.96 9.68 9.32
CA VAL A 11 1.88 8.22 9.50
C VAL A 11 2.73 7.50 8.44
N ALA A 12 2.62 7.90 7.17
CA ALA A 12 3.42 7.33 6.09
C ALA A 12 4.93 7.57 6.33
N ALA A 13 5.31 8.77 6.77
CA ALA A 13 6.71 9.11 7.06
C ALA A 13 7.28 8.26 8.21
N LEU A 14 6.47 7.97 9.23
CA LEU A 14 6.88 7.10 10.33
C LEU A 14 7.07 5.64 9.87
N VAL A 15 6.20 5.14 8.98
CA VAL A 15 6.36 3.81 8.37
C VAL A 15 7.66 3.73 7.55
N GLU A 16 7.94 4.75 6.72
CA GLU A 16 9.13 4.80 5.88
C GLU A 16 10.43 4.87 6.70
N SER A 17 10.44 5.60 7.82
CA SER A 17 11.60 5.77 8.70
C SER A 17 11.85 4.56 9.60
N GLY A 18 10.79 3.96 10.16
CA GLY A 18 10.90 2.82 11.07
C GLY A 18 11.07 1.47 10.38
N GLN A 19 10.93 1.39 9.05
CA GLN A 19 10.81 0.12 8.31
C GLN A 19 9.73 -0.80 8.92
N SER A 20 8.71 -0.20 9.55
CA SER A 20 7.65 -0.94 10.24
C SER A 20 6.66 -1.47 9.23
N ASN A 21 6.19 -2.69 9.48
CA ASN A 21 5.16 -3.37 8.70
C ASN A 21 3.95 -3.77 9.59
N GLN A 22 3.84 -3.13 10.76
CA GLN A 22 2.81 -3.47 11.76
C GLN A 22 1.59 -2.57 11.70
N MET A 23 1.68 -1.43 11.01
CA MET A 23 0.59 -0.45 10.98
C MET A 23 -0.54 -0.94 10.07
N SER A 24 -1.58 -1.50 10.66
CA SER A 24 -2.83 -1.78 9.95
C SER A 24 -3.59 -0.49 9.70
N LEU A 25 -3.99 -0.28 8.45
CA LEU A 25 -4.72 0.89 8.02
C LEU A 25 -5.86 0.44 7.10
N THR A 26 -6.97 1.16 7.16
CA THR A 26 -8.02 1.07 6.17
C THR A 26 -8.23 2.43 5.54
N VAL A 27 -8.28 2.47 4.23
CA VAL A 27 -8.46 3.70 3.44
C VAL A 27 -9.67 3.57 2.51
N VAL A 28 -10.33 4.70 2.30
CA VAL A 28 -11.32 4.90 1.26
C VAL A 28 -10.69 5.74 0.17
N THR A 29 -10.66 5.22 -1.05
CA THR A 29 -10.08 5.91 -2.22
C THR A 29 -10.79 5.47 -3.48
N GLY A 30 -11.11 6.42 -4.38
CA GLY A 30 -11.76 6.11 -5.66
C GLY A 30 -13.06 5.29 -5.57
N GLY A 31 -13.79 5.37 -4.45
CA GLY A 31 -15.00 4.58 -4.20
C GLY A 31 -14.74 3.13 -3.76
N ALA A 32 -13.49 2.76 -3.47
CA ALA A 32 -13.10 1.47 -2.91
C ALA A 32 -12.64 1.61 -1.44
N VAL A 33 -12.86 0.56 -0.66
CA VAL A 33 -12.36 0.43 0.72
C VAL A 33 -11.25 -0.63 0.73
N ILE A 34 -10.02 -0.20 1.00
CA ILE A 34 -8.83 -1.06 1.05
C ILE A 34 -8.37 -1.16 2.49
N THR A 35 -8.22 -2.37 3.02
CA THR A 35 -7.66 -2.63 4.34
C THR A 35 -6.41 -3.49 4.22
N GLY A 36 -5.41 -3.25 5.06
CA GLY A 36 -4.18 -4.05 5.09
C GLY A 36 -3.11 -3.44 5.97
N ARG A 37 -1.88 -3.91 5.83
CA ARG A 37 -0.72 -3.39 6.57
C ARG A 37 0.12 -2.49 5.69
N LEU A 38 0.49 -1.32 6.19
CA LEU A 38 1.46 -0.46 5.55
C LEU A 38 2.85 -1.06 5.66
N ALA A 39 3.65 -0.91 4.61
CA ALA A 39 5.07 -1.19 4.60
C ALA A 39 5.82 -0.01 4.00
N ALA A 40 7.10 0.15 4.37
CA ALA A 40 7.98 1.08 3.68
C ALA A 40 8.09 0.73 2.19
N GLU A 41 8.23 1.73 1.31
CA GLU A 41 8.30 1.55 -0.13
C GLU A 41 9.37 0.53 -0.54
N ALA A 42 10.56 0.61 0.07
CA ALA A 42 11.65 -0.32 -0.23
C ALA A 42 11.27 -1.79 0.07
N VAL A 43 10.61 -2.03 1.21
CA VAL A 43 10.14 -3.37 1.60
C VAL A 43 9.01 -3.83 0.68
N TRP A 44 8.10 -2.93 0.33
CA TRP A 44 7.01 -3.23 -0.60
C TRP A 44 7.54 -3.59 -1.99
N LYS A 45 8.46 -2.80 -2.55
CA LYS A 45 9.11 -3.06 -3.84
C LYS A 45 9.86 -4.38 -3.83
N GLN A 46 10.59 -4.71 -2.77
CA GLN A 46 11.27 -6.01 -2.65
C GLN A 46 10.28 -7.18 -2.76
N ARG A 47 9.16 -7.12 -2.03
CA ARG A 47 8.17 -8.20 -2.07
C ARG A 47 7.49 -8.31 -3.43
N VAL A 48 7.23 -7.19 -4.11
CA VAL A 48 6.72 -7.20 -5.48
C VAL A 48 7.74 -7.83 -6.43
N SER A 49 9.02 -7.48 -6.28
CA SER A 49 10.13 -8.07 -7.05
C SER A 49 10.18 -9.59 -6.88
N ASP A 50 10.07 -10.09 -5.65
CA ASP A 50 10.08 -11.53 -5.36
C ASP A 50 8.93 -12.27 -6.07
N VAL A 51 7.70 -11.73 -5.97
CA VAL A 51 6.52 -12.30 -6.66
C VAL A 51 6.68 -12.29 -8.18
N LEU A 52 7.25 -11.23 -8.74
CA LEU A 52 7.49 -11.14 -10.19
C LEU A 52 8.56 -12.12 -10.64
N ARG A 53 9.63 -12.28 -9.87
CA ARG A 53 10.76 -13.16 -10.18
C ARG A 53 10.36 -14.62 -10.28
N ASP A 54 9.41 -15.05 -9.44
CA ASP A 54 8.86 -16.40 -9.46
C ASP A 54 7.90 -16.67 -10.63
N SER A 55 7.55 -15.64 -11.40
CA SER A 55 6.67 -15.76 -12.57
C SER A 55 7.43 -16.10 -13.84
N ALA A 56 7.03 -17.20 -14.49
CA ALA A 56 7.55 -17.64 -15.79
C ALA A 56 7.35 -16.62 -16.94
N ARG A 57 6.45 -15.63 -16.76
CA ARG A 57 6.15 -14.61 -17.78
C ARG A 57 6.55 -13.20 -17.37
N LEU A 58 6.69 -12.92 -16.07
CA LEU A 58 6.85 -11.56 -15.55
C LEU A 58 8.22 -11.31 -14.90
N GLY A 59 9.10 -12.32 -14.86
CA GLY A 59 10.40 -12.23 -14.18
C GLY A 59 11.28 -11.07 -14.63
N GLU A 60 11.21 -10.64 -15.90
CA GLU A 60 12.02 -9.52 -16.42
C GLU A 60 11.70 -8.18 -15.72
N PHE A 61 10.46 -8.01 -15.25
CA PHE A 61 10.00 -6.78 -14.60
C PHE A 61 10.50 -6.65 -13.16
N ALA A 62 10.95 -7.73 -12.52
CA ALA A 62 11.43 -7.72 -11.14
C ALA A 62 12.55 -6.68 -10.92
N THR A 63 13.43 -6.53 -11.92
CA THR A 63 14.57 -5.59 -11.88
C THR A 63 14.15 -4.11 -11.73
N VAL A 64 12.96 -3.74 -12.19
CA VAL A 64 12.41 -2.38 -12.02
C VAL A 64 12.14 -2.08 -10.54
N PHE A 65 11.72 -3.10 -9.79
CA PHE A 65 11.42 -2.99 -8.37
C PHE A 65 12.66 -3.07 -7.48
N ASP A 66 13.74 -3.70 -7.95
CA ASP A 66 15.04 -3.73 -7.25
C ASP A 66 15.76 -2.36 -7.25
N ALA A 67 15.30 -1.40 -8.06
CA ALA A 67 15.91 -0.08 -8.12
C ALA A 67 15.80 0.67 -6.78
N PRO A 68 16.88 1.33 -6.31
CA PRO A 68 16.90 2.04 -5.04
C PRO A 68 15.83 3.15 -5.01
N VAL A 69 15.13 3.26 -3.88
CA VAL A 69 14.14 4.32 -3.65
C VAL A 69 14.86 5.64 -3.45
N LYS A 70 14.65 6.60 -4.36
CA LYS A 70 15.06 7.98 -4.15
C LYS A 70 13.97 8.70 -3.38
N ARG A 71 14.30 9.23 -2.20
CA ARG A 71 13.36 9.97 -1.37
C ARG A 71 13.70 11.46 -1.43
N ASP A 72 12.97 12.18 -2.27
CA ASP A 72 12.98 13.64 -2.28
C ASP A 72 11.63 14.12 -1.75
N GLY A 73 11.61 14.63 -0.51
CA GLY A 73 10.41 15.19 0.12
C GLY A 73 9.53 14.19 0.89
N PRO A 74 8.32 14.61 1.30
CA PRO A 74 7.39 13.78 2.07
C PRO A 74 6.83 12.61 1.23
N PRO A 75 6.40 11.50 1.87
CA PRO A 75 5.76 10.41 1.16
C PRO A 75 4.52 10.86 0.41
N THR A 76 4.34 10.35 -0.80
CA THR A 76 3.17 10.64 -1.66
C THR A 76 2.22 9.46 -1.79
N HIS A 77 2.68 8.27 -1.41
CA HIS A 77 1.94 7.02 -1.56
C HIS A 77 1.98 6.18 -0.28
N LEU A 78 0.88 5.47 -0.03
CA LEU A 78 0.80 4.37 0.91
C LEU A 78 1.07 3.06 0.18
N HIS A 79 1.88 2.20 0.78
CA HIS A 79 2.21 0.90 0.24
C HIS A 79 1.64 -0.18 1.16
N PHE A 80 0.57 -0.83 0.72
CA PHE A 80 -0.07 -1.91 1.45
C PHE A 80 0.49 -3.26 1.04
N HIS A 81 0.60 -4.17 2.01
CA HIS A 81 0.84 -5.60 1.78
C HIS A 81 -0.23 -6.43 2.49
N VAL A 82 -0.56 -7.60 1.93
CA VAL A 82 -1.65 -8.47 2.41
C VAL A 82 -3.00 -7.72 2.45
N ALA A 83 -3.14 -6.70 1.60
CA ALA A 83 -4.35 -5.89 1.57
C ALA A 83 -5.51 -6.61 0.87
N ARG A 84 -6.72 -6.26 1.30
CA ARG A 84 -7.99 -6.76 0.79
C ARG A 84 -8.91 -5.58 0.48
N ILE A 85 -9.76 -5.76 -0.52
CA ILE A 85 -10.82 -4.82 -0.84
C ILE A 85 -12.07 -5.29 -0.12
N LEU A 86 -12.70 -4.43 0.67
CA LEU A 86 -13.92 -4.76 1.41
C LEU A 86 -15.17 -4.35 0.64
N GLN A 87 -15.11 -3.25 -0.10
CA GLN A 87 -16.21 -2.71 -0.91
C GLN A 87 -15.65 -1.94 -2.12
N GLY A 88 -16.36 -2.00 -3.24
CA GLY A 88 -15.99 -1.33 -4.50
C GLY A 88 -16.21 -2.22 -5.73
N GLN A 89 -16.43 -1.62 -6.90
CA GLN A 89 -16.64 -2.33 -8.18
C GLN A 89 -15.33 -2.66 -8.92
N VAL A 90 -14.17 -2.35 -8.32
CA VAL A 90 -12.88 -2.53 -9.00
C VAL A 90 -12.47 -4.00 -8.88
N GLY A 91 -12.53 -4.72 -10.00
CA GLY A 91 -11.92 -6.05 -10.12
C GLY A 91 -10.40 -5.90 -10.07
N ILE A 92 -9.76 -6.48 -9.06
CA ILE A 92 -8.30 -6.41 -8.88
C ILE A 92 -7.76 -7.85 -8.72
N PRO A 93 -6.60 -8.18 -9.31
CA PRO A 93 -5.98 -9.48 -9.12
C PRO A 93 -5.79 -9.82 -7.63
N GLU A 94 -6.18 -11.02 -7.22
CA GLU A 94 -5.99 -11.53 -5.84
C GLU A 94 -4.51 -11.71 -5.47
N THR A 95 -3.59 -11.48 -6.40
CA THR A 95 -2.18 -11.82 -6.24
C THR A 95 -1.47 -10.84 -5.30
N GLY A 96 -1.20 -11.31 -4.08
CA GLY A 96 -0.23 -10.74 -3.15
C GLY A 96 -0.72 -9.60 -2.25
N GLY A 97 -1.90 -9.03 -2.52
CA GLY A 97 -2.45 -7.93 -1.74
C GLY A 97 -1.51 -6.72 -1.67
N MET A 98 -0.74 -6.49 -2.74
CA MET A 98 0.21 -5.39 -2.85
C MET A 98 -0.45 -4.20 -3.53
N TYR A 99 -0.82 -3.18 -2.74
CA TYR A 99 -1.46 -1.98 -3.27
C TYR A 99 -0.57 -0.77 -3.06
N ARG A 100 -0.56 0.12 -4.05
CA ARG A 100 0.05 1.43 -3.97
C ARG A 100 -1.05 2.47 -4.14
N VAL A 101 -1.31 3.26 -3.10
CA VAL A 101 -2.42 4.22 -3.04
C VAL A 101 -1.85 5.63 -2.91
N ALA A 102 -2.25 6.55 -3.78
CA ALA A 102 -1.85 7.95 -3.66
C ALA A 102 -2.53 8.59 -2.44
N ILE A 103 -1.76 9.28 -1.59
CA ILE A 103 -2.28 9.89 -0.36
C ILE A 103 -3.31 10.99 -0.71
N GLU A 104 -3.12 11.71 -1.81
CA GLU A 104 -4.05 12.77 -2.25
C GLU A 104 -5.45 12.27 -2.62
N ASP A 105 -5.56 10.99 -2.99
CA ASP A 105 -6.80 10.33 -3.39
C ASP A 105 -7.52 9.63 -2.22
N VAL A 106 -6.96 9.71 -1.00
CA VAL A 106 -7.59 9.15 0.20
C VAL A 106 -8.66 10.12 0.70
N SER A 107 -9.92 9.71 0.59
CA SER A 107 -11.06 10.52 1.05
C SER A 107 -11.39 10.32 2.52
N ALA A 108 -11.03 9.16 3.09
CA ALA A 108 -11.20 8.84 4.51
C ALA A 108 -10.27 7.68 4.89
N TRP A 109 -9.89 7.58 6.17
CA TRP A 109 -9.07 6.48 6.66
C TRP A 109 -9.31 6.20 8.15
N THR A 110 -8.95 5.00 8.59
CA THR A 110 -8.96 4.60 10.01
C THR A 110 -7.80 3.65 10.30
N VAL A 111 -7.32 3.67 11.54
CA VAL A 111 -6.35 2.68 12.04
C VAL A 111 -7.05 1.35 12.30
N GLY A 112 -6.37 0.26 11.99
CA GLY A 112 -6.86 -1.11 12.20
C GLY A 112 -7.22 -1.85 10.91
N ASP A 113 -7.31 -3.16 11.05
CA ASP A 113 -7.80 -4.07 10.02
C ASP A 113 -9.30 -4.30 10.23
N PHE A 114 -10.10 -4.33 9.17
CA PHE A 114 -11.50 -4.71 9.28
C PHE A 114 -11.63 -6.21 9.13
N SER A 115 -12.19 -6.84 10.16
CA SER A 115 -12.69 -8.20 10.08
C SER A 115 -14.19 -8.19 10.28
N TYR A 116 -14.92 -8.93 9.43
CA TYR A 116 -16.29 -9.30 9.76
C TYR A 116 -16.21 -10.37 10.85
N SER A 117 -16.47 -9.98 12.10
CA SER A 117 -16.85 -10.94 13.12
C SER A 117 -18.14 -11.60 12.63
N HIS A 118 -18.07 -12.89 12.28
CA HIS A 118 -19.29 -13.63 12.00
C HIS A 118 -20.16 -13.61 13.27
N PRO A 119 -21.49 -13.45 13.15
CA PRO A 119 -22.40 -13.65 14.27
C PRO A 119 -22.32 -15.08 14.81
#